data_AF-E9HTS5-F1
#
_entry.id   AF-E9HTS5-F1
#
_cell.length_a   1.000
_cell.length_b   1.000
_cell.length_c   1.000
_cell.angle_alpha   90.00
_cell.angle_beta   90.00
_cell.angle_gamma   90.00
#
_symmetry.space_group_name_H-M   'P 1'
#
loop_
_entity.id
_entity.type
_entity.pdbx_description
1 polymer ?
#
loop_
_entity_poly.entity_id
_entity_poly.type
_entity_poly.pdbx_seq_one_letter_code
_entity_poly.pdbx_strand_id
1 'polypeptide(L)'
;ISSPHFPAVYPQDYSNEIKLQNLDFVNSTTSNTGCIMLIFDDYALGLSSFIEISDSNEVRQYALGSSLFRPPVVLIQSYKMAIRFFANGGRASGYRASYKFINESADLIEIPITDCGGLVDDFGGVITMYNMSSPNAARLYDCIWLIKPLPTYQQNTKSHLFVRVEQLSSLGKFNLATFYEFSTTNISPQSLTSEYLVPADVGFYIRLRGRLNNEFKMAIAYAAFSYTECFAIKDFVCLNHRCISSDLRCDGFNHCGDDSDEQTSCSDKAAISPQDPIWWMTHTPKYYFPKLNDYGDFGATSFVLLVATLGVVLFIASILALLYRMSSHSQLMRERQARLDFIRSQIINNPDEREVEIENPPSYEAPPDYAEIAKIAQMEK
;
A
#
# COMPACT_ATOMS: atom_id res chain seq x y z
N ILE A 1 21.41 3.65 17.64
CA ILE A 1 22.13 3.10 16.46
C ILE A 1 21.63 3.83 15.24
N SER A 2 22.50 4.20 14.30
CA SER A 2 22.07 4.84 13.06
C SER A 2 23.00 4.49 11.90
N SER A 3 22.51 4.66 10.68
CA SER A 3 23.37 4.70 9.49
C SER A 3 24.36 5.87 9.55
N PRO A 4 25.47 5.81 8.81
CA PRO A 4 26.42 6.92 8.71
C PRO A 4 25.74 8.21 8.25
N HIS A 5 26.13 9.34 8.84
CA HIS A 5 25.67 10.68 8.49
C HIS A 5 24.16 10.96 8.65
N PHE A 6 23.37 10.05 9.23
CA PHE A 6 21.95 10.26 9.47
C PHE A 6 21.69 11.63 10.18
N PRO A 7 20.76 12.48 9.71
CA PRO A 7 19.73 12.23 8.68
C PRO A 7 20.16 12.52 7.23
N ALA A 8 21.42 12.88 6.98
CA ALA A 8 21.93 13.02 5.62
C ALA A 8 22.03 11.65 4.92
N VAL A 9 22.13 11.69 3.59
CA VAL A 9 22.19 10.49 2.75
C VAL A 9 23.41 9.64 3.10
N TYR A 10 23.22 8.35 3.32
CA TYR A 10 24.32 7.42 3.58
C TYR A 10 25.14 7.14 2.31
N PRO A 11 26.43 6.79 2.44
CA PRO A 11 27.30 6.48 1.30
C PRO A 11 26.82 5.25 0.52
N GLN A 12 27.01 5.25 -0.80
CA GLN A 12 26.75 4.11 -1.68
C GLN A 12 27.85 3.04 -1.52
N ASP A 13 27.50 1.78 -1.79
CA ASP A 13 28.39 0.61 -1.72
C ASP A 13 29.08 0.45 -0.36
N TYR A 14 28.38 0.86 0.69
CA TYR A 14 28.83 0.76 2.08
C TYR A 14 28.17 -0.42 2.78
N SER A 15 28.92 -1.13 3.62
CA SER A 15 28.36 -2.16 4.49
C SER A 15 28.94 -2.05 5.88
N ASN A 16 28.11 -2.21 6.91
CA ASN A 16 28.58 -2.31 8.29
C ASN A 16 27.79 -3.33 9.10
N GLU A 17 28.45 -3.84 10.13
CA GLU A 17 27.87 -4.79 11.07
C GLU A 17 27.99 -4.23 12.50
N ILE A 18 26.90 -4.26 13.23
CA ILE A 18 26.82 -3.86 14.64
C ILE A 18 26.38 -5.08 15.44
N LYS A 19 27.24 -5.52 16.35
CA LYS A 19 26.96 -6.65 17.26
C LYS A 19 26.57 -6.09 18.62
N LEU A 20 25.35 -6.35 19.05
CA LEU A 20 24.85 -6.10 20.39
C LEU A 20 24.98 -7.38 21.20
N GLN A 21 25.51 -7.26 22.42
CA GLN A 21 25.68 -8.39 23.32
C GLN A 21 25.29 -7.97 24.74
N ASN A 22 24.36 -8.70 25.35
CA ASN A 22 24.02 -8.57 26.75
C ASN A 22 25.02 -9.39 27.58
N LEU A 23 25.85 -8.72 28.37
CA LEU A 23 26.92 -9.34 29.15
C LEU A 23 26.39 -10.18 30.33
N ASP A 24 25.18 -9.89 30.83
CA ASP A 24 24.57 -10.59 31.96
C ASP A 24 24.36 -12.08 31.69
N PHE A 25 24.18 -12.45 30.41
CA PHE A 25 23.86 -13.81 29.98
C PHE A 25 25.01 -14.56 29.31
N VAL A 26 26.18 -13.93 29.10
CA VAL A 26 27.30 -14.53 28.37
C VAL A 26 27.88 -15.75 29.10
N ASN A 27 27.94 -15.69 30.43
CA ASN A 27 28.40 -16.78 31.29
C ASN A 27 27.27 -17.37 32.13
N SER A 28 26.02 -17.04 31.81
CA SER A 28 24.89 -17.52 32.60
C SER A 28 24.63 -18.98 32.29
N THR A 29 24.54 -19.80 33.34
CA THR A 29 24.14 -21.21 33.25
C THR A 29 22.62 -21.38 33.24
N THR A 30 21.86 -20.27 33.27
CA THR A 30 20.39 -20.30 33.22
C THR A 30 19.90 -20.61 31.81
N SER A 31 18.79 -21.34 31.69
CA SER A 31 18.14 -21.60 30.40
C SER A 31 17.61 -20.35 29.69
N ASN A 32 17.47 -19.23 30.40
CA ASN A 32 17.08 -17.96 29.80
C ASN A 32 18.29 -17.32 29.11
N THR A 33 18.19 -17.17 27.79
CA THR A 33 19.21 -16.51 26.96
C THR A 33 19.05 -14.99 26.92
N GLY A 34 18.07 -14.42 27.63
CA GLY A 34 17.75 -12.99 27.57
C GLY A 34 17.14 -12.60 26.21
N CYS A 35 16.63 -11.37 26.12
CA CYS A 35 16.04 -10.83 24.90
C CYS A 35 16.66 -9.49 24.53
N ILE A 36 16.83 -9.25 23.23
CA ILE A 36 17.22 -7.95 22.67
C ILE A 36 16.06 -7.46 21.81
N MET A 37 15.51 -6.31 22.20
CA MET A 37 14.46 -5.62 21.44
C MET A 37 15.07 -4.46 20.67
N LEU A 38 14.78 -4.37 19.37
CA LEU A 38 15.21 -3.30 18.48
C LEU A 38 13.97 -2.60 17.91
N ILE A 39 13.92 -1.28 18.08
CA ILE A 39 12.84 -0.42 17.60
C ILE A 39 13.43 0.59 16.63
N PHE A 40 12.98 0.59 15.39
CA PHE A 40 13.33 1.62 14.43
C PHE A 40 12.56 2.90 14.76
N ASP A 41 13.29 4.00 14.94
CA ASP A 41 12.75 5.34 15.09
C ASP A 41 12.53 5.96 13.71
N ASP A 42 13.49 5.82 12.80
CA ASP A 42 13.43 6.35 11.44
C ASP A 42 13.97 5.31 10.46
N TYR A 43 13.36 5.25 9.29
CA TYR A 43 13.72 4.24 8.30
C TYR A 43 13.40 4.73 6.88
N ALA A 44 14.43 4.90 6.07
CA ALA A 44 14.35 5.24 4.66
C ALA A 44 15.56 4.64 3.95
N LEU A 45 15.38 3.48 3.33
CA LEU A 45 16.42 2.80 2.57
C LEU A 45 16.22 3.00 1.07
N GLY A 46 17.32 2.93 0.32
CA GLY A 46 17.31 2.94 -1.13
C GLY A 46 16.83 1.59 -1.66
N LEU A 47 16.33 1.55 -2.90
CA LEU A 47 15.65 0.39 -3.49
C LEU A 47 16.45 -0.93 -3.42
N SER A 48 17.78 -0.87 -3.48
CA SER A 48 18.67 -2.04 -3.40
C SER A 48 19.37 -2.20 -2.04
N SER A 49 19.09 -1.31 -1.09
CA SER A 49 19.68 -1.33 0.25
C SER A 49 18.78 -2.07 1.23
N PHE A 50 19.38 -2.85 2.15
CA PHE A 50 18.64 -3.64 3.12
C PHE A 50 19.40 -3.84 4.42
N ILE A 51 18.68 -4.22 5.48
CA ILE A 51 19.23 -4.57 6.79
C ILE A 51 18.93 -6.04 7.07
N GLU A 52 19.95 -6.81 7.44
CA GLU A 52 19.80 -8.16 7.97
C GLU A 52 20.03 -8.17 9.48
N ILE A 53 19.20 -8.93 10.18
CA ILE A 53 19.33 -9.11 11.63
C ILE A 53 19.46 -10.60 11.90
N SER A 54 20.51 -10.98 12.61
CA SER A 54 20.80 -12.36 13.00
C SER A 54 20.96 -12.51 14.51
N ASP A 55 20.74 -13.73 14.99
CA ASP A 55 20.92 -14.10 16.40
C ASP A 55 22.38 -14.44 16.75
N SER A 56 22.60 -15.01 17.94
CA SER A 56 23.90 -15.47 18.43
C SER A 56 24.57 -16.53 17.55
N ASN A 57 23.77 -17.33 16.84
CA ASN A 57 24.24 -18.41 15.97
C ASN A 57 24.49 -17.92 14.54
N GLU A 58 24.40 -16.61 14.32
CA GLU A 58 24.50 -15.97 13.01
C GLU A 58 23.42 -16.43 12.02
N VAL A 59 22.31 -16.99 12.53
CA VAL A 59 21.15 -17.36 11.73
C VAL A 59 20.34 -16.08 11.48
N ARG A 60 20.06 -15.80 10.20
CA ARG A 60 19.26 -14.65 9.80
C ARG A 60 17.81 -14.82 10.26
N GLN A 61 17.34 -13.88 11.07
CA GLN A 61 15.98 -13.85 11.61
C GLN A 61 15.11 -12.85 10.82
N TYR A 62 15.67 -11.72 10.39
CA TYR A 62 14.95 -10.69 9.64
C TYR A 62 15.78 -10.16 8.46
N ALA A 63 15.08 -9.77 7.40
CA ALA A 63 15.63 -9.01 6.27
C ALA A 63 14.65 -7.85 5.96
N LEU A 64 15.11 -6.62 6.14
CA LEU A 64 14.31 -5.40 6.03
C LEU A 64 14.76 -4.60 4.80
N GLY A 65 13.85 -4.37 3.86
CA GLY A 65 14.11 -3.65 2.60
C GLY A 65 13.46 -2.26 2.56
N SER A 66 13.53 -1.58 1.42
CA SER A 66 13.07 -0.20 1.23
C SER A 66 11.54 -0.01 1.18
N SER A 67 10.75 -1.07 1.07
CA SER A 67 9.29 -0.97 0.93
C SER A 67 8.56 -0.56 2.22
N LEU A 68 9.26 -0.59 3.35
CA LEU A 68 8.71 -0.28 4.66
C LEU A 68 8.91 1.20 4.96
N PHE A 69 7.84 1.88 5.37
CA PHE A 69 7.95 3.21 6.00
C PHE A 69 8.63 3.10 7.37
N ARG A 70 8.23 2.09 8.14
CA ARG A 70 8.79 1.77 9.45
C ARG A 70 8.72 0.27 9.69
N PRO A 71 9.86 -0.41 9.93
CA PRO A 71 9.86 -1.82 10.26
C PRO A 71 9.12 -2.12 11.56
N PRO A 72 8.53 -3.32 11.70
CA PRO A 72 7.98 -3.77 12.97
C PRO A 72 9.08 -3.88 14.03
N VAL A 73 8.68 -3.92 15.30
CA VAL A 73 9.62 -4.14 16.40
C VAL A 73 10.25 -5.52 16.26
N VAL A 74 11.59 -5.55 16.28
CA VAL A 74 12.36 -6.79 16.17
C VAL A 74 12.71 -7.26 17.56
N LEU A 75 12.25 -8.45 17.92
CA LEU A 75 12.58 -9.12 19.18
C LEU A 75 13.39 -10.38 18.87
N ILE A 76 14.60 -10.46 19.42
CA ILE A 76 15.48 -11.64 19.31
C ILE A 76 15.64 -12.24 20.71
N GLN A 77 15.25 -13.51 20.85
CA GLN A 77 15.38 -14.30 22.09
C GLN A 77 16.81 -14.84 22.26
N SER A 78 17.79 -13.94 22.26
CA SER A 78 19.19 -14.28 22.44
C SER A 78 19.93 -13.14 23.14
N TYR A 79 21.03 -13.48 23.82
CA TYR A 79 21.93 -12.55 24.47
C TYR A 79 22.80 -11.79 23.45
N LYS A 80 22.77 -12.19 22.18
CA LYS A 80 23.53 -11.55 21.10
C LYS A 80 22.66 -11.34 19.86
N MET A 81 22.78 -10.16 19.26
CA MET A 81 22.11 -9.75 18.03
C MET A 81 23.15 -9.09 17.13
N ALA A 82 23.22 -9.47 15.86
CA ALA A 82 24.00 -8.75 14.86
C ALA A 82 23.07 -8.06 13.86
N ILE A 83 23.36 -6.79 13.58
CA ILE A 83 22.62 -5.95 12.64
C ILE A 83 23.59 -5.60 11.52
N ARG A 84 23.34 -6.11 10.31
CA ARG A 84 24.14 -5.86 9.12
C ARG A 84 23.36 -4.94 8.19
N PHE A 85 23.92 -3.78 7.87
CA PHE A 85 23.35 -2.87 6.89
C PHE A 85 24.17 -2.92 5.61
N PHE A 86 23.48 -3.11 4.49
CA PHE A 86 24.04 -3.17 3.15
C PHE A 86 23.46 -2.01 2.31
N ALA A 87 24.31 -1.02 2.01
CA ALA A 87 23.98 0.14 1.20
C ALA A 87 24.30 -0.08 -0.29
N ASN A 88 23.78 -1.14 -0.88
CA ASN A 88 24.10 -1.57 -2.26
C ASN A 88 23.49 -0.66 -3.36
N GLY A 89 22.95 0.51 -3.01
CA GLY A 89 22.45 1.50 -3.96
C GLY A 89 21.13 2.18 -3.58
N GLY A 90 20.83 3.25 -4.33
CA GLY A 90 19.76 4.21 -4.05
C GLY A 90 20.24 5.41 -3.22
N ARG A 91 19.44 6.49 -3.18
CA ARG A 91 19.70 7.67 -2.35
C ARG A 91 18.60 7.76 -1.30
N ALA A 92 18.94 7.62 -0.03
CA ALA A 92 18.00 7.80 1.07
C ALA A 92 18.75 8.18 2.36
N SER A 93 18.03 8.71 3.36
CA SER A 93 18.60 9.16 4.64
C SER A 93 19.11 8.02 5.53
N GLY A 94 18.67 6.79 5.31
CA GLY A 94 19.09 5.60 6.05
C GLY A 94 18.18 5.31 7.22
N TYR A 95 18.74 4.88 8.36
CA TYR A 95 17.95 4.44 9.49
C TYR A 95 18.49 4.95 10.82
N ARG A 96 17.59 5.06 11.79
CA ARG A 96 17.89 5.29 13.21
C ARG A 96 17.05 4.33 14.03
N ALA A 97 17.68 3.64 14.97
CA ALA A 97 17.03 2.65 15.81
C ALA A 97 17.56 2.71 17.25
N SER A 98 16.67 2.43 18.19
CA SER A 98 16.96 2.25 19.60
C SER A 98 16.83 0.78 19.97
N TYR A 99 17.66 0.32 20.92
CA TYR A 99 17.63 -1.05 21.39
C TYR A 99 17.48 -1.09 22.92
N LYS A 100 16.94 -2.20 23.42
CA LYS A 100 16.81 -2.47 24.85
C LYS A 100 17.19 -3.93 25.12
N PHE A 101 17.99 -4.12 26.16
CA PHE A 101 18.23 -5.43 26.76
C PHE A 101 17.09 -5.74 27.73
N ILE A 102 16.50 -6.92 27.61
CA ILE A 102 15.37 -7.36 28.44
C ILE A 102 15.79 -8.67 29.10
N ASN A 103 15.72 -8.68 30.43
CA ASN A 103 16.14 -9.81 31.26
C ASN A 103 14.95 -10.69 31.69
N GLU A 104 13.72 -10.29 31.35
CA GLU A 104 12.47 -11.01 31.64
C GLU A 104 12.20 -12.12 30.61
N SER A 105 11.28 -13.04 30.92
CA SER A 105 10.82 -14.05 29.97
C SER A 105 10.05 -13.40 28.82
N ALA A 106 10.19 -13.95 27.61
CA ALA A 106 9.60 -13.37 26.40
C ALA A 106 8.08 -13.15 26.49
N ASP A 107 7.37 -13.99 27.26
CA ASP A 107 5.91 -13.92 27.43
C ASP A 107 5.42 -12.70 28.22
N LEU A 108 6.30 -12.06 29.01
CA LEU A 108 5.97 -10.87 29.79
C LEU A 108 6.29 -9.56 29.05
N ILE A 109 6.95 -9.66 27.89
CA ILE A 109 7.44 -8.49 27.15
C ILE A 109 6.28 -7.83 26.41
N GLU A 110 5.91 -6.63 26.84
CA GLU A 110 4.96 -5.81 26.11
C GLU A 110 5.64 -5.10 24.93
N ILE A 111 5.37 -5.58 23.72
CA ILE A 111 5.91 -5.04 22.47
C ILE A 111 5.04 -3.86 22.00
N PRO A 112 5.60 -2.65 21.78
CA PRO A 112 4.82 -1.53 21.26
C PRO A 112 4.38 -1.77 19.82
N ILE A 113 3.12 -1.47 19.52
CA ILE A 113 2.60 -1.45 18.15
C ILE A 113 3.18 -0.23 17.44
N THR A 114 3.85 -0.49 16.32
CA THR A 114 4.52 0.52 15.48
C THR A 114 3.94 0.65 14.08
N ASP A 115 2.96 -0.20 13.72
CA ASP A 115 2.19 -0.08 12.46
C ASP A 115 1.10 0.99 12.58
N CYS A 116 1.54 2.22 12.84
CA CYS A 116 0.70 3.40 12.88
C CYS A 116 1.53 4.61 12.46
N GLY A 117 0.87 5.54 11.78
CA GLY A 117 1.53 6.67 11.14
C GLY A 117 1.91 6.43 9.69
N GLY A 118 2.78 7.28 9.16
CA GLY A 118 3.14 7.30 7.74
C GLY A 118 3.62 8.66 7.24
N LEU A 119 3.90 8.72 5.94
CA LEU A 119 4.11 9.98 5.23
C LEU A 119 2.77 10.67 4.98
N VAL A 120 2.74 11.98 5.23
CA VAL A 120 1.61 12.86 4.99
C VAL A 120 2.08 13.95 4.03
N ASP A 121 1.75 13.79 2.76
CA ASP A 121 2.27 14.60 1.63
C ASP A 121 1.22 15.52 0.99
N ASP A 122 -0.01 15.48 1.48
CA ASP A 122 -1.08 16.39 1.11
C ASP A 122 -0.86 17.82 1.64
N PHE A 123 -1.45 18.80 0.94
CA PHE A 123 -1.47 20.21 1.37
C PHE A 123 -2.41 20.51 2.54
N GLY A 124 -3.15 19.52 3.04
CA GLY A 124 -3.91 19.64 4.27
C GLY A 124 -4.83 18.46 4.53
N GLY A 125 -5.35 18.41 5.74
CA GLY A 125 -6.29 17.41 6.21
C GLY A 125 -6.13 17.14 7.70
N VAL A 126 -6.68 16.01 8.14
CA VAL A 126 -6.71 15.65 9.56
C VAL A 126 -6.21 14.23 9.78
N ILE A 127 -5.32 14.11 10.77
CA ILE A 127 -4.84 12.83 11.30
C ILE A 127 -5.68 12.48 12.51
N THR A 128 -6.41 11.36 12.44
CA THR A 128 -7.27 10.91 13.54
C THR A 128 -6.83 9.56 14.08
N MET A 129 -6.92 9.41 15.41
CA MET A 129 -6.79 8.12 16.08
C MET A 129 -7.93 7.94 17.07
N TYR A 130 -8.62 6.81 17.01
CA TYR A 130 -9.60 6.45 18.03
C TYR A 130 -9.82 4.94 18.11
N ASN A 131 -10.47 4.49 19.19
CA ASN A 131 -10.80 3.07 19.42
C ASN A 131 -9.58 2.15 19.20
N MET A 132 -8.45 2.54 19.78
CA MET A 132 -7.15 1.93 19.49
C MET A 132 -6.99 0.52 20.06
N SER A 133 -7.83 0.11 20.99
CA SER A 133 -7.77 -1.22 21.59
C SER A 133 -9.13 -1.66 22.10
N SER A 134 -9.25 -2.92 22.50
CA SER A 134 -10.47 -3.44 23.12
C SER A 134 -10.74 -2.79 24.48
N PRO A 135 -12.01 -2.76 24.94
CA PRO A 135 -12.42 -2.05 26.15
C PRO A 135 -11.66 -2.44 27.42
N ASN A 136 -11.19 -3.68 27.50
CA ASN A 136 -10.59 -4.25 28.70
C ASN A 136 -9.07 -4.41 28.60
N ALA A 137 -8.44 -3.97 27.51
CA ALA A 137 -7.00 -4.12 27.33
C ALA A 137 -6.43 -2.88 26.65
N ALA A 138 -5.74 -2.02 27.39
CA ALA A 138 -4.94 -0.96 26.78
C ALA A 138 -3.64 -1.57 26.22
N ARG A 139 -3.18 -1.10 25.05
CA ARG A 139 -1.95 -1.58 24.39
C ARG A 139 -0.95 -0.45 24.25
N LEU A 140 0.34 -0.79 24.24
CA LEU A 140 1.40 0.18 24.02
C LEU A 140 1.52 0.51 22.53
N TYR A 141 1.48 1.79 22.18
CA TYR A 141 1.64 2.31 20.82
C TYR A 141 2.84 3.27 20.75
N ASP A 142 3.52 3.24 19.61
CA ASP A 142 4.56 4.19 19.23
C ASP A 142 4.37 4.53 17.74
N CYS A 143 3.71 5.65 17.45
CA CYS A 143 3.31 6.05 16.10
C CYS A 143 4.09 7.28 15.63
N ILE A 144 4.41 7.34 14.33
CA ILE A 144 5.19 8.43 13.74
C ILE A 144 4.54 8.93 12.45
N TRP A 145 4.29 10.23 12.38
CA TRP A 145 3.83 10.89 11.15
C TRP A 145 4.87 11.89 10.67
N LEU A 146 5.13 11.85 9.36
CA LEU A 146 6.02 12.77 8.67
C LEU A 146 5.17 13.68 7.79
N ILE A 147 4.85 14.89 8.25
CA ILE A 147 4.01 15.84 7.51
C ILE A 147 4.91 16.75 6.68
N LYS A 148 4.94 16.51 5.37
CA LYS A 148 5.71 17.32 4.44
C LYS A 148 4.98 17.38 3.09
N PRO A 149 4.29 18.47 2.78
CA PRO A 149 3.62 18.62 1.50
C PRO A 149 4.63 18.59 0.35
N LEU A 150 4.38 17.76 -0.67
CA LEU A 150 5.26 17.66 -1.82
C LEU A 150 4.84 18.69 -2.90
N PRO A 151 5.79 19.49 -3.44
CA PRO A 151 5.46 20.42 -4.51
C PRO A 151 5.02 19.63 -5.75
N THR A 152 3.73 19.70 -6.07
CA THR A 152 3.16 19.06 -7.26
C THR A 152 3.21 20.06 -8.41
N TYR A 153 3.57 19.63 -9.62
CA TYR A 153 3.72 20.47 -10.82
C TYR A 153 2.49 21.34 -11.16
N GLN A 154 1.30 21.00 -10.64
CA GLN A 154 0.03 21.67 -10.93
C GLN A 154 -0.50 22.55 -9.79
N GLN A 155 0.17 22.62 -8.63
CA GLN A 155 -0.27 23.45 -7.50
C GLN A 155 0.80 24.47 -7.15
N ASN A 156 0.37 25.71 -6.87
CA ASN A 156 1.27 26.76 -6.38
C ASN A 156 1.95 26.28 -5.11
N THR A 157 3.25 26.56 -5.00
CA THR A 157 4.02 26.20 -3.81
C THR A 157 3.48 26.94 -2.60
N LYS A 158 2.85 26.23 -1.67
CA LYS A 158 2.48 26.79 -0.36
C LYS A 158 3.77 27.15 0.39
N SER A 159 3.76 28.28 1.08
CA SER A 159 4.96 28.82 1.75
C SER A 159 5.09 28.36 3.19
N HIS A 160 3.96 28.16 3.87
CA HIS A 160 3.91 27.81 5.28
C HIS A 160 3.10 26.54 5.48
N LEU A 161 3.42 25.80 6.53
CA LEU A 161 2.69 24.64 7.02
C LEU A 161 2.41 24.87 8.49
N PHE A 162 1.17 24.68 8.91
CA PHE A 162 0.85 24.64 10.33
C PHE A 162 0.23 23.31 10.73
N VAL A 163 0.36 23.02 12.03
CA VAL A 163 -0.25 21.88 12.70
C VAL A 163 -0.96 22.38 13.95
N ARG A 164 -2.17 21.88 14.19
CA ARG A 164 -2.95 22.16 15.39
C ARG A 164 -3.55 20.88 15.96
N VAL A 165 -3.48 20.75 17.28
CA VAL A 165 -4.09 19.62 17.98
C VAL A 165 -5.52 19.99 18.34
N GLU A 166 -6.48 19.49 17.59
CA GLU A 166 -7.92 19.73 17.81
C GLU A 166 -8.44 18.97 19.02
N GLN A 167 -7.99 17.73 19.18
CA GLN A 167 -8.43 16.83 20.23
C GLN A 167 -7.29 15.92 20.67
N LEU A 168 -7.13 15.76 21.98
CA LEU A 168 -6.15 14.84 22.56
C LEU A 168 -6.64 14.33 23.92
N SER A 169 -6.92 13.03 23.99
CA SER A 169 -7.16 12.36 25.27
C SER A 169 -5.88 12.30 26.12
N SER A 170 -6.02 12.43 27.44
CA SER A 170 -4.90 12.53 28.41
C SER A 170 -4.00 11.29 28.56
N LEU A 171 -4.26 10.21 27.83
CA LEU A 171 -3.65 8.88 28.01
C LEU A 171 -2.37 8.65 27.18
N GLY A 172 -1.84 9.68 26.49
CA GLY A 172 -0.65 9.57 25.65
C GLY A 172 0.40 10.66 25.94
N LYS A 173 1.69 10.32 25.77
CA LYS A 173 2.76 11.31 25.66
C LYS A 173 2.92 11.68 24.18
N PHE A 174 2.68 12.93 23.86
CA PHE A 174 2.69 13.43 22.50
C PHE A 174 3.84 14.42 22.32
N ASN A 175 4.74 14.13 21.38
CA ASN A 175 5.93 14.93 21.12
C ASN A 175 5.89 15.42 19.67
N LEU A 176 6.05 16.73 19.50
CA LEU A 176 6.16 17.38 18.21
C LEU A 176 7.60 17.88 18.01
N ALA A 177 8.12 17.73 16.80
CA ALA A 177 9.40 18.30 16.39
C ALA A 177 9.30 18.79 14.94
N THR A 178 10.14 19.73 14.55
CA THR A 178 10.31 20.14 13.15
C THR A 178 11.32 19.20 12.49
N PHE A 179 11.28 19.05 11.15
CA PHE A 179 12.38 18.38 10.49
C PHE A 179 13.66 19.21 10.69
N TYR A 180 14.77 18.54 11.05
CA TYR A 180 16.10 19.12 11.25
C TYR A 180 16.39 19.83 12.59
N GLU A 181 15.40 20.10 13.45
CA GLU A 181 15.68 20.53 14.83
C GLU A 181 15.44 19.39 15.83
N PHE A 182 16.41 19.17 16.71
CA PHE A 182 16.29 18.20 17.81
C PHE A 182 15.47 18.73 18.99
N SER A 183 14.92 19.95 18.89
CA SER A 183 14.07 20.54 19.92
C SER A 183 12.67 19.94 19.86
N THR A 184 12.41 18.97 20.74
CA THR A 184 11.09 18.35 20.88
C THR A 184 10.20 19.20 21.79
N THR A 185 9.07 19.67 21.27
CA THR A 185 8.00 20.24 22.09
C THR A 185 7.12 19.11 22.60
N ASN A 186 7.12 18.91 23.92
CA ASN A 186 6.19 17.99 24.57
C ASN A 186 4.83 18.69 24.64
N ILE A 187 3.85 18.18 23.92
CA ILE A 187 2.51 18.75 23.89
C ILE A 187 1.70 18.06 24.98
N SER A 188 1.40 18.84 26.02
CA SER A 188 0.47 18.45 27.08
C SER A 188 -0.97 18.60 26.57
N PRO A 189 -1.94 17.81 27.09
CA PRO A 189 -3.37 18.04 26.85
C PRO A 189 -3.82 19.47 27.18
N GLN A 190 -3.04 20.24 27.95
CA GLN A 190 -3.34 21.64 28.27
C GLN A 190 -3.00 22.63 27.13
N SER A 191 -2.35 22.18 26.05
CA SER A 191 -1.92 23.02 24.92
C SER A 191 -2.83 22.92 23.68
N LEU A 192 -4.09 22.48 23.87
CA LEU A 192 -5.11 22.20 22.82
C LEU A 192 -5.44 23.37 21.88
N THR A 193 -4.86 24.56 22.06
CA THR A 193 -5.12 25.74 21.23
C THR A 193 -3.87 26.29 20.55
N SER A 194 -2.70 25.68 20.76
CA SER A 194 -1.45 26.17 20.19
C SER A 194 -1.31 25.75 18.73
N GLU A 195 -1.24 26.74 17.85
CA GLU A 195 -0.83 26.56 16.46
C GLU A 195 0.70 26.46 16.39
N TYR A 196 1.21 25.44 15.72
CA TYR A 196 2.63 25.29 15.42
C TYR A 196 2.87 25.58 13.95
N LEU A 197 3.76 26.52 13.65
CA LEU A 197 3.99 27.03 12.30
C LEU A 197 5.44 26.78 11.87
N VAL A 198 5.62 26.27 10.65
CA VAL A 198 6.93 26.10 10.00
C VAL A 198 6.86 26.48 8.51
N PRO A 199 8.00 26.75 7.86
CA PRO A 199 8.08 26.79 6.41
C PRO A 199 7.66 25.43 5.79
N ALA A 200 6.95 25.46 4.66
CA ALA A 200 6.41 24.25 4.03
C ALA A 200 7.48 23.28 3.52
N ASP A 201 8.69 23.76 3.22
CA ASP A 201 9.84 22.96 2.79
C ASP A 201 10.51 22.19 3.95
N VAL A 202 10.30 22.64 5.19
CA VAL A 202 10.76 21.97 6.40
C VAL A 202 9.84 20.79 6.69
N GLY A 203 8.60 21.04 7.13
CA GLY A 203 7.61 20.03 7.56
C GLY A 203 7.64 19.72 9.08
N PHE A 204 6.80 18.77 9.52
CA PHE A 204 6.72 18.28 10.90
C PHE A 204 7.05 16.79 11.06
N TYR A 205 7.79 16.48 12.13
CA TYR A 205 7.98 15.14 12.66
C TYR A 205 7.12 14.98 13.92
N ILE A 206 6.10 14.12 13.85
CA ILE A 206 5.16 13.91 14.94
C ILE A 206 5.33 12.52 15.52
N ARG A 207 5.48 12.40 16.83
CA ARG A 207 5.57 11.11 17.52
C ARG A 207 4.59 10.99 18.68
N LEU A 208 3.74 9.98 18.63
CA LEU A 208 2.86 9.60 19.73
C LEU A 208 3.38 8.34 20.40
N ARG A 209 3.59 8.37 21.72
CA ARG A 209 3.92 7.19 22.52
C ARG A 209 3.00 7.10 23.73
N GLY A 210 2.32 5.98 23.91
CA GLY A 210 1.39 5.85 25.03
C GLY A 210 0.72 4.50 25.11
N ARG A 211 0.07 4.26 26.25
CA ARG A 211 -0.79 3.09 26.44
C ARG A 211 -2.22 3.51 26.09
N LEU A 212 -2.70 3.09 24.92
CA LEU A 212 -3.96 3.55 24.35
C LEU A 212 -5.05 2.49 24.55
N ASN A 213 -6.23 2.92 24.99
CA ASN A 213 -7.43 2.11 25.15
C ASN A 213 -8.48 2.47 24.07
N ASN A 214 -9.67 1.90 24.18
CA ASN A 214 -10.82 2.22 23.32
C ASN A 214 -11.32 3.68 23.46
N GLU A 215 -11.08 4.32 24.61
CA GLU A 215 -11.52 5.69 24.89
C GLU A 215 -10.57 6.76 24.34
N PHE A 216 -9.37 6.37 23.92
CA PHE A 216 -8.42 7.30 23.36
C PHE A 216 -8.98 7.93 22.09
N LYS A 217 -8.95 9.26 22.01
CA LYS A 217 -9.33 10.07 20.85
C LYS A 217 -8.25 11.10 20.60
N MET A 218 -7.92 11.28 19.34
CA MET A 218 -6.92 12.24 18.90
C MET A 218 -7.29 12.74 17.51
N ALA A 219 -7.18 14.04 17.31
CA ALA A 219 -7.33 14.70 16.02
C ALA A 219 -6.28 15.80 15.90
N ILE A 220 -5.52 15.77 14.81
CA ILE A 220 -4.55 16.79 14.44
C ILE A 220 -4.92 17.32 13.07
N ALA A 221 -5.32 18.59 13.01
CA ALA A 221 -5.48 19.28 11.75
C ALA A 221 -4.14 19.86 11.30
N TYR A 222 -3.89 19.82 10.00
CA TYR A 222 -2.73 20.46 9.40
C TYR A 222 -3.13 21.06 8.06
N ALA A 223 -2.54 22.21 7.73
CA ALA A 223 -2.73 22.80 6.42
C ALA A 223 -1.49 23.56 5.97
N ALA A 224 -1.19 23.43 4.69
CA ALA A 224 -0.21 24.21 3.98
C ALA A 224 -0.91 25.41 3.34
N PHE A 225 -0.35 26.60 3.56
CA PHE A 225 -0.96 27.84 3.12
C PHE A 225 0.08 28.83 2.59
N SER A 226 -0.41 29.91 2.00
CA SER A 226 0.40 31.09 1.64
C SER A 226 -0.34 32.37 2.00
N TYR A 227 0.40 33.46 2.22
CA TYR A 227 -0.18 34.80 2.39
C TYR A 227 -0.32 35.55 1.06
N THR A 228 0.43 35.12 0.06
CA THR A 228 0.44 35.68 -1.30
C THR A 228 0.07 34.55 -2.27
N GLU A 229 -0.57 34.88 -3.39
CA GLU A 229 -0.87 33.92 -4.49
C GLU A 229 -2.10 33.00 -4.32
N CYS A 230 -3.17 33.49 -3.71
CA CYS A 230 -4.52 32.85 -3.67
C CYS A 230 -5.21 32.68 -5.05
N PHE A 231 -4.51 32.87 -6.19
CA PHE A 231 -5.13 32.98 -7.51
C PHE A 231 -5.33 31.63 -8.22
N ALA A 232 -4.98 30.51 -7.58
CA ALA A 232 -5.24 29.20 -8.13
C ALA A 232 -6.74 28.87 -8.02
N ILE A 233 -7.29 28.21 -9.05
CA ILE A 233 -8.71 27.82 -9.13
C ILE A 233 -9.13 26.92 -7.95
N LYS A 234 -8.17 26.27 -7.28
CA LYS A 234 -8.38 25.37 -6.15
C LYS A 234 -7.91 25.92 -4.81
N ASP A 235 -7.80 27.24 -4.67
CA ASP A 235 -7.44 27.89 -3.41
C ASP A 235 -8.65 28.57 -2.76
N PHE A 236 -8.68 28.59 -1.44
CA PHE A 236 -9.66 29.29 -0.61
C PHE A 236 -8.96 30.35 0.25
N VAL A 237 -9.55 31.54 0.31
CA VAL A 237 -9.03 32.68 1.07
C VAL A 237 -9.73 32.75 2.42
N CYS A 238 -8.98 32.50 3.48
CA CYS A 238 -9.41 32.65 4.87
C CYS A 238 -9.59 34.13 5.26
N LEU A 239 -10.34 34.42 6.34
CA LEU A 239 -10.52 35.79 6.85
C LEU A 239 -9.20 36.41 7.36
N ASN A 240 -8.31 35.58 7.89
CA ASN A 240 -6.95 35.95 8.26
C ASN A 240 -5.96 36.06 7.08
N HIS A 241 -6.48 36.07 5.84
CA HIS A 241 -5.72 36.18 4.59
C HIS A 241 -4.79 35.01 4.28
N ARG A 242 -4.97 33.85 4.94
CA ARG A 242 -4.30 32.61 4.52
C ARG A 242 -4.98 32.00 3.30
N CYS A 243 -4.18 31.51 2.35
CA CYS A 243 -4.60 30.82 1.13
C CYS A 243 -4.44 29.30 1.31
N ILE A 244 -5.49 28.59 1.70
CA ILE A 244 -5.49 27.13 1.85
C ILE A 244 -6.05 26.42 0.60
N SER A 245 -5.96 25.10 0.53
CA SER A 245 -6.64 24.32 -0.53
C SER A 245 -8.16 24.41 -0.36
N SER A 246 -8.90 24.58 -1.46
CA SER A 246 -10.37 24.58 -1.47
C SER A 246 -10.98 23.26 -0.99
N ASP A 247 -10.22 22.17 -1.07
CA ASP A 247 -10.66 20.83 -0.63
C ASP A 247 -10.84 20.74 0.90
N LEU A 248 -10.27 21.69 1.65
CA LEU A 248 -10.30 21.76 3.11
C LEU A 248 -11.51 22.56 3.65
N ARG A 249 -12.38 23.05 2.77
CA ARG A 249 -13.52 23.87 3.16
C ARG A 249 -14.69 22.99 3.57
N CYS A 250 -15.37 23.35 4.66
CA CYS A 250 -16.54 22.65 5.18
C CYS A 250 -16.28 21.17 5.48
N ASP A 251 -15.08 20.86 5.96
CA ASP A 251 -14.68 19.51 6.29
C ASP A 251 -14.75 19.22 7.80
N GLY A 252 -15.26 20.17 8.60
CA GLY A 252 -15.51 20.02 10.04
C GLY A 252 -14.31 20.35 10.92
N PHE A 253 -13.17 20.72 10.33
CA PHE A 253 -11.96 21.07 11.07
C PHE A 253 -11.40 22.40 10.56
N ASN A 254 -10.84 23.18 11.47
CA ASN A 254 -10.41 24.53 11.13
C ASN A 254 -8.96 24.54 10.63
N HIS A 255 -8.87 24.56 9.31
CA HIS A 255 -7.66 24.65 8.51
C HIS A 255 -7.23 26.09 8.25
N CYS A 256 -8.07 27.09 8.52
CA CYS A 256 -7.63 28.49 8.43
C CYS A 256 -6.89 28.98 9.68
N GLY A 257 -7.13 28.37 10.84
CA GLY A 257 -6.75 28.84 12.17
C GLY A 257 -7.76 29.82 12.80
N ASP A 258 -8.67 30.40 12.01
CA ASP A 258 -9.69 31.38 12.44
C ASP A 258 -11.15 30.91 12.22
N ASP A 259 -11.34 29.62 11.90
CA ASP A 259 -12.62 28.96 11.61
C ASP A 259 -13.35 29.52 10.38
N SER A 260 -12.68 30.31 9.52
CA SER A 260 -13.33 30.90 8.35
C SER A 260 -13.69 29.91 7.23
N ASP A 261 -13.03 28.75 7.20
CA ASP A 261 -13.32 27.62 6.33
C ASP A 261 -14.58 26.82 6.76
N GLU A 262 -15.01 26.94 8.02
CA GLU A 262 -16.10 26.17 8.63
C GLU A 262 -17.36 26.99 8.92
N GLN A 263 -17.50 28.16 8.28
CA GLN A 263 -18.61 29.09 8.52
C GLN A 263 -19.98 28.54 8.06
N THR A 264 -21.07 29.15 8.57
CA THR A 264 -22.48 28.76 8.35
C THR A 264 -22.91 28.57 6.89
N SER A 265 -22.16 29.14 5.92
CA SER A 265 -22.35 28.90 4.48
C SER A 265 -22.12 27.43 4.06
N CYS A 266 -21.56 26.59 4.93
CA CYS A 266 -21.46 25.15 4.80
C CYS A 266 -22.83 24.49 5.03
N SER A 267 -23.75 24.65 4.07
CA SER A 267 -24.99 23.89 4.03
C SER A 267 -24.67 22.47 3.54
N ASP A 268 -25.09 21.45 4.30
CA ASP A 268 -25.08 20.00 3.98
C ASP A 268 -24.10 19.08 4.73
N LYS A 269 -23.24 19.57 5.64
CA LYS A 269 -22.45 18.69 6.55
C LYS A 269 -22.54 19.00 8.04
N ALA A 270 -23.23 20.08 8.43
CA ALA A 270 -23.38 20.53 9.82
C ALA A 270 -24.42 19.74 10.66
N ALA A 271 -24.71 18.48 10.33
CA ALA A 271 -25.75 17.70 11.01
C ALA A 271 -25.21 16.69 12.03
N ILE A 272 -23.89 16.66 12.27
CA ILE A 272 -23.28 15.71 13.20
C ILE A 272 -22.37 16.49 14.15
N SER A 273 -22.65 16.39 15.45
CA SER A 273 -21.91 17.09 16.51
C SER A 273 -20.53 16.45 16.71
N PRO A 274 -19.49 17.18 17.16
CA PRO A 274 -18.21 16.60 17.60
C PRO A 274 -18.33 15.51 18.69
N GLN A 275 -19.50 15.42 19.33
CA GLN A 275 -19.83 14.40 20.32
C GLN A 275 -20.35 13.10 19.70
N ASP A 276 -20.74 13.10 18.44
CA ASP A 276 -21.31 11.94 17.77
C ASP A 276 -20.19 10.99 17.30
N PRO A 277 -20.31 9.68 17.58
CA PRO A 277 -19.31 8.69 17.19
C PRO A 277 -19.23 8.44 15.68
N ILE A 278 -20.02 9.13 14.85
CA ILE A 278 -20.03 9.03 13.38
C ILE A 278 -19.41 10.28 12.73
N TRP A 279 -19.18 11.35 13.51
CA TRP A 279 -18.64 12.63 13.05
C TRP A 279 -17.32 12.48 12.27
N TRP A 280 -16.41 11.65 12.78
CA TRP A 280 -15.12 11.37 12.14
C TRP A 280 -15.21 10.46 10.90
N MET A 281 -16.35 9.79 10.62
CA MET A 281 -16.59 9.01 9.37
C MET A 281 -17.18 9.85 8.25
N THR A 282 -17.88 10.93 8.60
CA THR A 282 -18.69 11.73 7.66
C THR A 282 -17.95 12.96 7.15
N HIS A 283 -17.04 13.46 7.96
CA HIS A 283 -15.98 14.37 7.56
C HIS A 283 -14.80 13.55 7.02
N THR A 284 -13.93 14.08 6.16
CA THR A 284 -12.94 13.30 5.39
C THR A 284 -11.54 13.34 6.02
N PRO A 285 -11.24 12.64 7.13
CA PRO A 285 -9.85 12.45 7.53
C PRO A 285 -9.20 11.53 6.50
N LYS A 286 -8.25 12.05 5.73
CA LYS A 286 -7.46 11.24 4.79
C LYS A 286 -6.59 10.21 5.50
N TYR A 287 -6.20 10.49 6.75
CA TYR A 287 -5.32 9.64 7.54
C TYR A 287 -6.01 9.15 8.81
N TYR A 288 -6.54 7.95 8.73
CA TYR A 288 -7.30 7.29 9.77
C TYR A 288 -6.49 6.16 10.43
N PHE A 289 -6.50 6.09 11.77
CA PHE A 289 -5.85 5.01 12.53
C PHE A 289 -6.75 4.45 13.65
N PRO A 290 -6.68 3.13 13.96
CA PRO A 290 -5.80 2.11 13.36
C PRO A 290 -6.13 1.91 11.88
N LYS A 291 -5.16 1.60 11.00
CA LYS A 291 -5.49 1.37 9.59
C LYS A 291 -6.61 0.34 9.56
N LEU A 292 -7.77 0.67 8.98
CA LEU A 292 -8.84 -0.31 8.81
C LEU A 292 -8.17 -1.46 8.08
N ASN A 293 -8.14 -2.65 8.70
CA ASN A 293 -7.72 -3.85 7.98
C ASN A 293 -8.48 -3.81 6.67
N ASP A 294 -7.74 -3.86 5.57
CA ASP A 294 -8.29 -3.92 4.22
C ASP A 294 -9.21 -5.14 4.18
N TYR A 295 -10.47 -4.90 4.51
CA TYR A 295 -11.41 -5.93 4.89
C TYR A 295 -11.89 -6.52 3.57
N GLY A 296 -11.11 -7.49 3.05
CA GLY A 296 -11.60 -8.42 2.06
C GLY A 296 -10.88 -8.52 0.73
N ASP A 297 -9.56 -8.35 0.65
CA ASP A 297 -8.83 -8.75 -0.58
C ASP A 297 -8.25 -10.17 -0.56
N PHE A 298 -8.67 -11.02 0.39
CA PHE A 298 -8.48 -12.47 0.27
C PHE A 298 -9.41 -13.08 -0.80
N GLY A 299 -10.49 -12.37 -1.16
CA GLY A 299 -11.45 -12.79 -2.18
C GLY A 299 -11.05 -12.37 -3.59
N ALA A 300 -10.72 -11.10 -3.82
CA ALA A 300 -10.52 -10.60 -5.18
C ALA A 300 -9.16 -11.06 -5.74
N THR A 301 -8.06 -10.95 -4.98
CA THR A 301 -6.76 -11.49 -5.42
C THR A 301 -6.77 -13.00 -5.67
N SER A 302 -7.41 -13.78 -4.79
CA SER A 302 -7.53 -15.23 -4.93
C SER A 302 -8.46 -15.63 -6.09
N PHE A 303 -9.54 -14.88 -6.31
CA PHE A 303 -10.44 -15.06 -7.46
C PHE A 303 -9.74 -14.75 -8.79
N VAL A 304 -8.95 -13.68 -8.87
CA VAL A 304 -8.15 -13.34 -10.06
C VAL A 304 -7.15 -14.45 -10.37
N LEU A 305 -6.46 -14.98 -9.36
CA LEU A 305 -5.54 -16.12 -9.52
C LEU A 305 -6.26 -17.40 -9.99
N LEU A 306 -7.45 -17.69 -9.46
CA LEU A 306 -8.27 -18.83 -9.89
C LEU A 306 -8.73 -18.69 -11.35
N VAL A 307 -9.20 -17.51 -11.75
CA VAL A 307 -9.62 -17.24 -13.14
C VAL A 307 -8.42 -17.34 -14.09
N ALA A 308 -7.26 -16.80 -13.70
CA ALA A 308 -6.06 -16.86 -14.52
C ALA A 308 -5.56 -18.30 -14.70
N THR A 309 -5.54 -19.11 -13.64
CA THR A 309 -5.11 -20.51 -13.72
C THR A 309 -6.06 -21.37 -14.56
N LEU A 310 -7.37 -21.18 -14.44
CA LEU A 310 -8.36 -21.84 -15.30
C LEU A 310 -8.18 -21.46 -16.77
N GLY A 311 -7.91 -20.19 -17.07
CA GLY A 311 -7.62 -19.72 -18.42
C GLY A 311 -6.42 -20.40 -19.05
N VAL A 312 -5.32 -20.57 -18.30
CA VAL A 312 -4.12 -21.27 -18.78
C VAL A 312 -4.38 -22.75 -19.03
N VAL A 313 -5.14 -23.42 -18.16
CA VAL A 313 -5.49 -24.85 -18.33
C VAL A 313 -6.33 -25.06 -19.59
N LEU A 314 -7.33 -24.21 -19.83
CA LEU A 314 -8.15 -24.28 -21.05
C LEU A 314 -7.33 -24.02 -22.32
N PHE A 315 -6.39 -23.07 -22.26
CA PHE A 315 -5.50 -22.79 -23.37
C PHE A 315 -4.61 -24.01 -23.69
N ILE A 316 -3.99 -24.62 -22.68
CA ILE A 316 -3.17 -25.83 -22.86
C ILE A 316 -4.02 -26.99 -23.41
N ALA A 317 -5.22 -27.19 -22.89
CA ALA A 317 -6.14 -28.23 -23.37
C ALA A 317 -6.54 -28.01 -24.83
N SER A 318 -6.78 -26.76 -25.25
CA SER A 318 -7.09 -26.41 -26.64
C SER A 318 -5.93 -26.71 -27.60
N ILE A 319 -4.70 -26.42 -27.18
CA ILE A 319 -3.49 -26.73 -27.95
C ILE A 319 -3.31 -28.24 -28.06
N LEU A 320 -3.46 -29.00 -26.97
CA LEU A 320 -3.35 -30.46 -26.99
C LEU A 320 -4.42 -31.09 -27.88
N ALA A 321 -5.65 -30.57 -27.86
CA ALA A 321 -6.74 -31.03 -28.74
C ALA A 321 -6.44 -30.73 -30.22
N LEU A 322 -5.88 -29.56 -30.54
CA LEU A 322 -5.44 -29.20 -31.89
C LEU A 322 -4.32 -30.12 -32.37
N LEU A 323 -3.30 -30.36 -31.54
CA LEU A 323 -2.20 -31.27 -31.87
C LEU A 323 -2.70 -32.71 -32.08
N TYR A 324 -3.64 -33.17 -31.25
CA TYR A 324 -4.27 -34.48 -31.42
C TYR A 324 -5.05 -34.56 -32.74
N ARG A 325 -5.84 -33.54 -33.09
CA ARG A 325 -6.58 -33.50 -34.37
C ARG A 325 -5.63 -33.45 -35.56
N MET A 326 -4.56 -32.65 -35.50
CA MET A 326 -3.56 -32.59 -36.56
C MET A 326 -2.84 -33.93 -36.72
N SER A 327 -2.49 -34.59 -35.61
CA SER A 327 -1.87 -35.92 -35.63
C SER A 327 -2.80 -36.96 -36.25
N SER A 328 -4.06 -37.02 -35.81
CA SER A 328 -5.07 -37.93 -36.36
C SER A 328 -5.31 -37.69 -37.86
N HIS A 329 -5.44 -36.42 -38.27
CA HIS A 329 -5.59 -36.07 -39.68
C HIS A 329 -4.35 -36.45 -40.49
N SER A 330 -3.15 -36.28 -39.94
CA SER A 330 -1.91 -36.70 -40.60
C SER A 330 -1.84 -38.22 -40.80
N GLN A 331 -2.33 -39.01 -39.84
CA GLN A 331 -2.41 -40.47 -39.95
C GLN A 331 -3.41 -40.89 -41.03
N LEU A 332 -4.60 -40.28 -41.05
CA LEU A 332 -5.61 -40.54 -42.08
C LEU A 332 -5.12 -40.19 -43.49
N MET A 333 -4.37 -39.08 -43.63
CA MET A 333 -3.79 -38.69 -44.92
C MET A 333 -2.73 -39.67 -45.40
N ARG A 334 -1.89 -40.21 -44.50
CA ARG A 334 -0.91 -41.27 -44.84
C ARG A 334 -1.60 -42.54 -45.32
N GLU A 335 -2.71 -42.96 -44.69
CA GLU A 335 -3.48 -44.13 -45.14
C GLU A 335 -4.13 -43.92 -46.52
N ARG A 336 -4.67 -42.72 -46.80
CA ARG A 336 -5.24 -42.40 -48.12
C ARG A 336 -4.17 -42.40 -49.21
N GLN A 337 -2.98 -41.88 -48.94
CA GLN A 337 -1.85 -41.90 -49.88
C GLN A 337 -1.38 -43.34 -50.14
N ALA A 338 -1.25 -44.17 -49.10
CA ALA A 338 -0.90 -45.59 -49.26
C ALA A 338 -1.96 -46.36 -50.08
N ARG A 339 -3.26 -46.07 -49.89
CA ARG A 339 -4.33 -46.65 -50.72
C ARG A 339 -4.27 -46.18 -52.18
N LEU A 340 -3.97 -44.90 -52.42
CA LEU A 340 -3.82 -44.37 -53.78
C LEU A 340 -2.61 -44.98 -54.48
N ASP A 341 -1.48 -45.15 -53.78
CA ASP A 341 -0.31 -45.82 -54.34
C ASP A 341 -0.60 -47.29 -54.64
N PHE A 342 -1.35 -47.98 -53.77
CA PHE A 342 -1.82 -49.33 -54.03
C PHE A 342 -2.74 -49.41 -55.26
N ILE A 343 -3.76 -48.56 -55.37
CA ILE A 343 -4.66 -48.50 -56.53
C ILE A 343 -3.87 -48.16 -57.81
N ARG A 344 -2.92 -47.22 -57.74
CA ARG A 344 -2.08 -46.85 -58.88
C ARG A 344 -1.23 -48.04 -59.35
N SER A 345 -0.68 -48.84 -58.43
CA SER A 345 0.05 -50.06 -58.79
C SER A 345 -0.86 -51.14 -59.42
N GLN A 346 -2.11 -51.24 -59.00
CA GLN A 346 -3.10 -52.14 -59.59
C GLN A 346 -3.48 -51.72 -61.02
N ILE A 347 -3.67 -50.40 -61.26
CA ILE A 347 -3.99 -49.86 -62.59
C ILE A 347 -2.81 -50.01 -63.57
N ILE A 348 -1.58 -49.77 -63.12
CA ILE A 348 -0.39 -49.94 -63.97
C ILE A 348 -0.17 -51.41 -64.37
N ASN A 349 -0.57 -52.35 -63.51
CA ASN A 349 -0.36 -53.78 -63.74
C ASN A 349 -1.52 -54.52 -64.41
N ASN A 350 -2.68 -53.86 -64.63
CA ASN A 350 -3.82 -54.42 -65.36
C ASN A 350 -4.25 -53.46 -66.50
N PRO A 351 -3.66 -53.60 -67.70
CA PRO A 351 -4.11 -52.86 -68.87
C PRO A 351 -5.20 -53.66 -69.59
N ASP A 352 -6.36 -53.83 -68.94
CA ASP A 352 -7.54 -54.38 -69.63
C ASP A 352 -8.65 -53.34 -69.64
N GLU A 353 -8.90 -52.87 -70.86
CA GLU A 353 -9.95 -51.96 -71.27
C GLU A 353 -11.31 -52.40 -70.72
N ARG A 354 -11.93 -51.55 -69.92
CA ARG A 354 -13.39 -51.49 -69.84
C ARG A 354 -13.81 -50.06 -70.09
N GLU A 355 -14.19 -49.81 -71.34
CA GLU A 355 -15.06 -48.70 -71.70
C GLU A 355 -16.32 -48.80 -70.82
N VAL A 356 -16.50 -47.82 -69.94
CA VAL A 356 -17.74 -47.65 -69.19
C VAL A 356 -18.50 -46.51 -69.86
N GLU A 357 -19.65 -46.88 -70.43
CA GLU A 357 -20.70 -46.05 -70.98
C GLU A 357 -21.01 -44.84 -70.08
N ILE A 358 -20.96 -43.64 -70.64
CA ILE A 358 -21.35 -42.40 -69.94
C ILE A 358 -22.88 -42.31 -70.03
N GLU A 359 -23.59 -42.72 -68.98
CA GLU A 359 -25.00 -42.38 -68.82
C GLU A 359 -25.09 -40.92 -68.34
N ASN A 360 -25.73 -40.06 -69.15
CA ASN A 360 -25.91 -38.65 -68.78
C ASN A 360 -26.79 -38.53 -67.51
N PRO A 361 -26.41 -37.67 -66.55
CA PRO A 361 -27.17 -37.46 -65.32
C PRO A 361 -28.55 -36.80 -65.58
N PRO A 362 -29.56 -37.07 -64.73
CA PRO A 362 -30.90 -36.53 -64.89
C PRO A 362 -30.94 -35.00 -64.83
N SER A 363 -31.79 -34.41 -65.68
CA SER A 363 -32.05 -32.97 -65.80
C SER A 363 -32.67 -32.41 -64.52
N TYR A 364 -31.99 -31.46 -63.88
CA TYR A 364 -32.56 -30.65 -62.80
C TYR A 364 -33.39 -29.51 -63.39
N GLU A 365 -34.64 -29.36 -62.96
CA GLU A 365 -35.44 -28.16 -63.22
C GLU A 365 -34.89 -26.96 -62.44
N ALA A 366 -34.87 -25.80 -63.08
CA ALA A 366 -34.46 -24.55 -62.46
C ALA A 366 -35.47 -24.12 -61.37
N PRO A 367 -35.01 -23.50 -60.27
CA PRO A 367 -35.91 -22.96 -59.25
C PRO A 367 -36.84 -21.89 -59.84
N PRO A 368 -38.07 -21.76 -59.31
CA PRO A 368 -39.09 -20.87 -59.86
C PRO A 368 -38.66 -19.40 -59.80
N ASP A 369 -39.13 -18.66 -60.80
CA ASP A 369 -38.82 -17.24 -61.01
C ASP A 369 -39.38 -16.35 -59.88
N TYR A 370 -38.60 -15.35 -59.47
CA TYR A 370 -38.90 -14.47 -58.32
C TYR A 370 -40.21 -13.67 -58.47
N ALA A 371 -40.80 -13.66 -59.68
CA ALA A 371 -42.12 -13.09 -59.95
C ALA A 371 -43.27 -13.80 -59.22
N GLU A 372 -43.13 -15.08 -58.84
CA GLU A 372 -44.17 -15.80 -58.07
C GLU A 372 -44.05 -15.60 -56.56
N ILE A 373 -42.84 -15.30 -56.05
CA ILE A 373 -42.61 -14.98 -54.63
C ILE A 373 -43.25 -13.63 -54.27
N ALA A 374 -43.32 -12.69 -55.22
CA ALA A 374 -43.96 -11.39 -55.03
C ALA A 374 -45.50 -11.43 -54.98
N LYS A 375 -46.16 -12.46 -55.53
CA LYS A 375 -47.62 -12.64 -55.42
C LYS A 375 -48.06 -13.31 -54.12
N ILE A 376 -47.20 -14.14 -53.52
CA ILE A 376 -47.47 -14.75 -52.20
C ILE A 376 -47.34 -13.71 -51.08
N ALA A 377 -46.42 -12.74 -51.22
CA ALA A 377 -46.29 -11.60 -50.30
C ALA A 377 -47.46 -10.59 -50.34
N GLN A 378 -48.37 -10.68 -51.31
CA GLN A 378 -49.61 -9.87 -51.35
C GLN A 378 -50.85 -10.61 -50.83
N MET A 379 -50.72 -11.86 -50.35
CA MET A 379 -51.80 -12.60 -49.65
C MET A 379 -51.63 -12.64 -48.12
N GLU A 380 -50.63 -11.96 -47.56
CA GLU A 380 -50.43 -11.77 -46.11
C GLU A 380 -50.75 -10.33 -45.65
N LYS A 381 -51.81 -9.73 -46.20
CA LYS A 381 -52.35 -8.45 -45.74
C LYS A 381 -53.84 -8.50 -45.46
#